data_AF-A0A3D3BWV8-F1
#
_entry.id   AF-A0A3D3BWV8-F1
#
_cell.length_a   1.000
_cell.length_b   1.000
_cell.length_c   1.000
_cell.angle_alpha   90.00
_cell.angle_beta   90.00
_cell.angle_gamma   90.00
#
_symmetry.space_group_name_H-M   'P 1'
#
loop_
_entity.id
_entity.type
_entity.pdbx_description
1 polymer ?
#
loop_
_entity_poly.entity_id
_entity_poly.type
_entity_poly.pdbx_seq_one_letter_code
_entity_poly.pdbx_strand_id
1 'polypeptide(L)'
;VGLVAEDSYYHKLDHLPLAQREQVNYDHPDALEHDLLLHHLQELKAGRRIEVPTYDYTVHTRAPQSQLLEPVQLLILEGILLLSHNGLRRHFDLSLFVETPLQVCLARRMQRDVEERGRSRESVTAQFEETVRPMFHQFIEPTRAHAHLTISGEQESSAVVTQVQEELLRRGHLAP
;
A
#
# COMPACT_ATOMS: atom_id res chain seq x y z
N VAL A 1 15.73 8.93 3.52
CA VAL A 1 14.30 8.60 3.38
C VAL A 1 14.21 7.18 2.87
N GLY A 2 13.40 6.33 3.47
CA GLY A 2 13.07 5.00 2.98
C GLY A 2 11.64 4.97 2.43
N LEU A 3 11.40 4.09 1.46
CA LEU A 3 10.07 3.81 0.91
C LEU A 3 9.86 2.30 0.95
N VAL A 4 8.71 1.87 1.47
CA VAL A 4 8.31 0.46 1.47
C VAL A 4 6.85 0.37 1.02
N ALA A 5 6.63 -0.45 -0.01
CA ALA A 5 5.32 -0.80 -0.52
C ALA A 5 4.70 -1.90 0.35
N GLU A 6 3.43 -1.76 0.71
CA GLU A 6 2.66 -2.80 1.39
C GLU A 6 2.57 -4.08 0.56
N ASP A 7 2.48 -3.94 -0.77
CA ASP A 7 2.42 -5.05 -1.72
C ASP A 7 3.65 -5.99 -1.64
N SER A 8 4.79 -5.51 -1.14
CA SER A 8 5.94 -6.38 -0.84
C SER A 8 5.62 -7.47 0.18
N TYR A 9 4.59 -7.27 1.01
CA TYR A 9 4.22 -8.12 2.13
C TYR A 9 3.04 -9.04 1.82
N TYR A 10 2.66 -9.24 0.56
CA TYR A 10 1.77 -10.35 0.22
C TYR A 10 2.36 -11.69 0.68
N HIS A 11 1.48 -12.60 1.09
CA HIS A 11 1.86 -13.95 1.47
C HIS A 11 2.69 -14.64 0.37
N LYS A 12 3.69 -15.43 0.81
CA LYS A 12 4.40 -16.33 -0.09
C LYS A 12 3.52 -17.54 -0.42
N LEU A 13 3.08 -17.64 -1.67
CA LEU A 13 2.16 -18.68 -2.14
C LEU A 13 2.82 -19.66 -3.13
N ASP A 14 4.14 -19.84 -3.05
CA ASP A 14 4.91 -20.73 -3.93
C ASP A 14 4.55 -22.22 -3.78
N HIS A 15 3.91 -22.59 -2.68
CA HIS A 15 3.30 -23.90 -2.46
C HIS A 15 2.05 -24.16 -3.33
N LEU A 16 1.46 -23.12 -3.93
CA LEU A 16 0.28 -23.22 -4.80
C LEU A 16 0.68 -23.16 -6.30
N PRO A 17 -0.03 -23.89 -7.18
CA PRO A 17 0.06 -23.71 -8.62
C PRO A 17 -0.28 -22.26 -9.03
N LEU A 18 0.32 -21.78 -10.13
CA LEU A 18 0.09 -20.41 -10.63
C LEU A 18 -1.40 -20.12 -10.83
N ALA A 19 -2.14 -21.05 -11.45
CA ALA A 19 -3.58 -20.89 -11.71
C ALA A 19 -4.43 -20.69 -10.43
N GLN A 20 -3.96 -21.19 -9.27
CA GLN A 20 -4.63 -20.94 -7.98
C GLN A 20 -4.23 -19.58 -7.41
N ARG A 21 -2.96 -19.19 -7.55
CA ARG A 21 -2.48 -17.86 -7.14
C ARG A 21 -3.18 -16.73 -7.89
N GLU A 22 -3.41 -16.90 -9.19
CA GLU A 22 -4.14 -15.93 -10.03
C GLU A 22 -5.59 -15.71 -9.57
N GLN A 23 -6.17 -16.63 -8.81
CA GLN A 23 -7.53 -16.54 -8.27
C GLN A 23 -7.59 -15.92 -6.87
N VAL A 24 -6.44 -15.65 -6.24
CA VAL A 24 -6.38 -15.03 -4.91
C VAL A 24 -6.84 -13.58 -5.01
N ASN A 25 -7.68 -13.17 -4.06
CA ASN A 25 -8.08 -11.78 -3.92
C ASN A 25 -7.01 -11.01 -3.13
N TYR A 26 -6.12 -10.35 -3.86
CA TYR A 26 -5.04 -9.54 -3.29
C TYR A 26 -5.50 -8.20 -2.70
N ASP A 27 -6.75 -7.79 -2.94
CA ASP A 27 -7.33 -6.58 -2.36
C ASP A 27 -8.00 -6.87 -0.97
N HIS A 28 -7.95 -8.12 -0.49
CA HIS A 28 -8.44 -8.50 0.83
C HIS A 28 -7.32 -8.41 1.89
N PRO A 29 -7.59 -7.94 3.13
CA PRO A 29 -6.58 -7.88 4.22
C PRO A 29 -5.80 -9.17 4.44
N ASP A 30 -6.47 -10.32 4.41
CA ASP A 30 -5.86 -11.66 4.58
C ASP A 30 -4.81 -12.03 3.51
N ALA A 31 -4.67 -11.27 2.42
CA ALA A 31 -3.61 -11.48 1.45
C ALA A 31 -2.23 -11.01 1.97
N LEU A 32 -2.20 -10.16 3.00
CA LEU A 32 -1.03 -9.44 3.47
C LEU A 32 -0.51 -9.95 4.82
N GLU A 33 0.81 -10.10 4.94
CA GLU A 33 1.52 -10.37 6.18
C GLU A 33 1.73 -9.08 6.99
N HIS A 34 0.65 -8.44 7.45
CA HIS A 34 0.71 -7.21 8.25
C HIS A 34 1.48 -7.39 9.56
N ASP A 35 1.46 -8.58 10.15
CA ASP A 35 2.27 -8.90 11.34
C ASP A 35 3.78 -8.89 11.03
N LEU A 36 4.18 -9.36 9.84
CA LEU A 36 5.57 -9.27 9.39
C LEU A 36 5.97 -7.81 9.14
N LEU A 37 5.11 -7.03 8.48
CA LEU A 37 5.34 -5.59 8.28
C LEU A 37 5.44 -4.84 9.62
N LEU A 38 4.58 -5.18 10.59
CA LEU A 38 4.61 -4.62 11.94
C LEU A 38 5.93 -4.95 12.64
N HIS A 39 6.36 -6.21 12.58
CA HIS A 39 7.64 -6.62 13.14
C HIS A 39 8.80 -5.83 12.51
N HIS A 40 8.85 -5.74 11.18
CA HIS A 40 9.86 -4.96 10.46
C HIS A 40 9.88 -3.48 10.84
N LEU A 41 8.70 -2.87 11.03
CA LEU A 41 8.59 -1.49 11.50
C LEU A 41 9.14 -1.31 12.92
N GLN A 42 8.93 -2.29 13.80
CA GLN A 42 9.48 -2.30 15.16
C GLN A 42 10.99 -2.46 15.16
N GLU A 43 11.54 -3.31 14.29
CA GLU A 43 13.00 -3.49 14.12
C GLU A 43 13.67 -2.19 13.66
N LEU A 44 13.11 -1.54 12.63
CA LEU A 44 13.61 -0.25 12.14
C LEU A 44 13.56 0.84 13.22
N LYS A 45 12.46 0.94 13.97
CA LYS A 45 12.34 1.88 15.10
C LYS A 45 13.34 1.60 16.22
N ALA A 46 13.79 0.36 16.35
CA ALA A 46 14.83 -0.03 17.30
C ALA A 46 16.26 0.09 16.73
N GLY A 47 16.44 0.73 15.57
CA GLY A 47 17.74 0.96 14.95
C GLY A 47 18.35 -0.29 14.31
N ARG A 48 17.55 -1.31 14.01
CA ARG A 48 18.00 -2.53 13.33
C ARG A 48 17.56 -2.52 11.87
N ARG A 49 18.46 -2.99 10.99
CA ARG A 49 18.16 -3.19 9.57
C ARG A 49 17.21 -4.37 9.38
N ILE A 50 16.44 -4.33 8.31
CA ILE A 50 15.50 -5.39 7.93
C ILE A 50 15.73 -5.85 6.49
N GLU A 51 15.18 -7.01 6.15
CA GLU A 51 15.13 -7.52 4.78
C GLU A 51 13.70 -7.42 4.26
N VAL A 52 13.39 -6.34 3.55
CA VAL A 52 12.06 -6.12 2.96
C VAL A 52 11.85 -7.15 1.86
N PRO A 53 10.76 -7.93 1.87
CA PRO A 53 10.53 -8.90 0.81
C PRO A 53 10.30 -8.21 -0.54
N THR A 54 10.59 -8.93 -1.62
CA THR A 54 10.25 -8.48 -2.97
C THR A 54 9.11 -9.35 -3.50
N TYR A 55 8.03 -8.73 -3.96
CA TYR A 55 6.91 -9.43 -4.55
C TYR A 55 7.02 -9.45 -6.08
N ASP A 56 6.88 -10.62 -6.69
CA ASP A 56 6.87 -10.78 -8.13
C ASP A 56 5.43 -10.90 -8.64
N TYR A 57 4.94 -9.80 -9.22
CA TYR A 57 3.59 -9.70 -9.78
C TYR A 57 3.37 -10.61 -10.99
N THR A 58 4.43 -11.06 -11.68
CA THR A 58 4.30 -11.91 -12.88
C THR A 58 3.96 -13.35 -12.52
N VAL A 59 4.40 -13.80 -11.34
CA VAL A 59 4.16 -15.16 -10.85
C VAL A 59 3.31 -15.19 -9.58
N HIS A 60 2.81 -14.05 -9.12
CA HIS A 60 1.91 -13.96 -7.97
C HIS A 60 2.49 -14.62 -6.69
N THR A 61 3.78 -14.42 -6.43
CA THR A 61 4.44 -14.90 -5.20
C THR A 61 5.70 -14.10 -4.89
N ARG A 62 6.27 -14.31 -3.70
CA ARG A 62 7.49 -13.63 -3.24
C ARG A 62 8.71 -14.14 -3.99
N ALA A 63 9.54 -13.22 -4.48
CA ALA A 63 10.84 -13.53 -5.03
C ALA A 63 11.79 -14.07 -3.94
N PRO A 64 12.77 -14.93 -4.29
CA PRO A 64 13.77 -15.40 -3.34
C PRO A 64 14.62 -14.28 -2.73
N GLN A 65 14.78 -13.18 -3.46
CA GLN A 65 15.55 -12.02 -3.04
C GLN A 65 14.71 -11.10 -2.16
N SER A 66 15.39 -10.48 -1.19
CA SER A 66 14.88 -9.38 -0.38
C SER A 66 15.74 -8.14 -0.62
N GLN A 67 15.19 -6.99 -0.24
CA GLN A 67 15.89 -5.72 -0.29
C GLN A 67 16.27 -5.29 1.12
N LEU A 68 17.57 -5.11 1.37
CA LEU A 68 18.05 -4.63 2.66
C LEU A 68 17.63 -3.17 2.86
N LEU A 69 17.00 -2.88 4.00
CA LEU A 69 16.65 -1.54 4.41
C LEU A 69 17.29 -1.22 5.76
N GLU A 70 18.19 -0.25 5.75
CA GLU A 70 18.81 0.31 6.95
C GLU A 70 17.81 1.23 7.69
N PRO A 71 17.97 1.45 9.00
CA PRO A 71 17.18 2.43 9.75
C PRO A 71 17.25 3.83 9.11
N VAL A 72 16.09 4.45 8.93
CA VAL A 72 15.95 5.78 8.31
C VAL A 72 15.21 6.74 9.24
N GLN A 73 15.52 8.04 9.12
CA GLN A 73 14.82 9.09 9.88
C GLN A 73 13.38 9.31 9.40
N LEU A 74 13.11 9.08 8.11
CA LEU A 74 11.79 9.17 7.50
C LEU A 74 11.56 7.92 6.67
N LEU A 75 10.54 7.16 7.06
CA LEU A 75 10.04 6.01 6.33
C LEU A 75 8.65 6.34 5.78
N ILE A 76 8.47 6.19 4.47
CA ILE A 76 7.17 6.27 3.81
C ILE A 76 6.70 4.83 3.61
N LEU A 77 5.56 4.51 4.20
CA LEU A 77 4.82 3.27 3.93
C LEU A 77 3.64 3.62 3.03
N GLU A 78 3.55 2.98 1.88
CA GLU A 78 2.46 3.15 0.94
C GLU A 78 1.72 1.84 0.71
N GLY A 79 0.41 1.90 0.54
CA GLY A 79 -0.44 0.72 0.44
C GLY A 79 -1.92 1.04 0.60
N ILE A 80 -2.77 0.14 0.13
CA ILE A 80 -4.23 0.28 0.14
C ILE A 80 -4.89 -0.15 1.46
N LEU A 81 -4.19 -0.95 2.28
CA LEU A 81 -4.75 -1.62 3.46
C LEU A 81 -3.97 -1.34 4.76
N LEU A 82 -2.95 -0.49 4.73
CA LEU A 82 -2.11 -0.15 5.89
C LEU A 82 -2.93 0.32 7.10
N LEU A 83 -4.01 1.07 6.84
CA LEU A 83 -4.89 1.62 7.89
C LEU A 83 -5.95 0.63 8.39
N SER A 84 -6.09 -0.54 7.75
CA SER A 84 -6.99 -1.60 8.23
C SER A 84 -6.43 -2.32 9.47
N HIS A 85 -5.10 -2.37 9.62
CA HIS A 85 -4.45 -3.10 10.71
C HIS A 85 -4.23 -2.23 11.96
N ASN A 86 -4.93 -2.57 13.05
CA ASN A 86 -4.84 -1.87 14.34
C ASN A 86 -3.40 -1.77 14.88
N GLY A 87 -2.61 -2.83 14.72
CA GLY A 87 -1.23 -2.87 15.18
C GLY A 87 -0.35 -1.86 14.46
N LEU A 88 -0.47 -1.78 13.13
CA LEU A 88 0.34 -0.87 12.30
C LEU A 88 0.03 0.59 12.62
N ARG A 89 -1.25 0.94 12.75
CA ARG A 89 -1.69 2.32 13.00
C ARG A 89 -1.04 2.98 14.20
N ARG A 90 -0.73 2.22 15.25
CA ARG A 90 -0.10 2.73 16.48
C ARG A 90 1.35 3.17 16.27
N HIS A 91 1.97 2.77 15.16
CA HIS A 91 3.34 3.11 14.83
C HIS A 91 3.46 4.24 13.81
N PHE A 92 2.35 4.75 13.26
CA PHE A 92 2.35 5.84 12.29
C PHE A 92 2.33 7.19 12.99
N ASP A 93 3.40 7.96 12.80
CA ASP A 93 3.53 9.34 13.29
C ASP A 93 2.57 10.29 12.53
N LEU A 94 2.40 10.01 11.23
CA LEU A 94 1.43 10.62 10.34
C LEU A 94 0.83 9.55 9.41
N SER A 95 -0.46 9.64 9.12
CA SER A 95 -1.16 8.75 8.19
C SER A 95 -2.04 9.56 7.25
N LEU A 96 -2.01 9.18 5.98
CA LEU A 96 -2.74 9.88 4.92
C LEU A 96 -3.69 8.89 4.24
N PHE A 97 -4.89 9.35 3.91
CA PHE A 97 -5.80 8.66 3.01
C PHE A 97 -5.91 9.47 1.72
N VAL A 98 -5.55 8.87 0.59
CA VAL A 98 -5.68 9.51 -0.72
C VAL A 98 -7.07 9.20 -1.26
N GLU A 99 -7.94 10.21 -1.22
CA GLU A 99 -9.29 10.10 -1.73
C GLU A 99 -9.33 10.46 -3.21
N THR A 100 -9.89 9.59 -4.03
CA THR A 100 -10.08 9.83 -5.46
C THR A 100 -11.33 9.10 -5.90
N PRO A 101 -12.21 9.72 -6.71
CA PRO A 101 -13.40 9.05 -7.19
C PRO A 101 -13.05 7.74 -7.94
N LEU A 102 -13.77 6.65 -7.65
CA LEU A 102 -13.47 5.32 -8.21
C LEU A 102 -13.44 5.29 -9.74
N GLN A 103 -14.21 6.14 -10.42
CA GLN A 103 -14.18 6.27 -11.88
C GLN A 103 -12.85 6.83 -12.39
N VAL A 104 -12.23 7.75 -11.65
CA VAL A 104 -10.90 8.29 -11.97
C VAL A 104 -9.84 7.21 -11.71
N CYS A 105 -9.94 6.48 -10.60
CA CYS A 105 -9.07 5.35 -10.30
C CYS A 105 -9.15 4.26 -11.39
N LEU A 106 -10.37 3.90 -11.83
CA LEU A 106 -10.59 2.93 -12.91
C LEU A 106 -9.98 3.43 -14.23
N ALA A 107 -10.16 4.70 -14.58
CA ALA A 107 -9.56 5.26 -15.79
C ALA A 107 -8.02 5.18 -15.77
N ARG A 108 -7.39 5.55 -14.65
CA ARG A 108 -5.93 5.46 -14.46
C ARG A 108 -5.45 4.00 -14.47
N ARG A 109 -6.18 3.09 -13.81
CA ARG A 109 -5.89 1.65 -13.81
C ARG A 109 -5.99 1.07 -15.22
N MET A 110 -7.03 1.44 -15.98
CA MET A 110 -7.22 1.01 -17.35
C MET A 110 -6.04 1.40 -18.22
N GLN A 111 -5.60 2.66 -18.12
CA GLN A 111 -4.42 3.14 -18.84
C GLN A 111 -3.18 2.31 -18.50
N ARG A 112 -2.83 2.21 -17.21
CA ARG A 112 -1.66 1.47 -16.73
C ARG A 112 -1.69 -0.02 -17.08
N ASP A 113 -2.80 -0.71 -16.77
CA ASP A 113 -2.87 -2.16 -16.92
C ASP A 113 -2.96 -2.58 -18.41
N VAL A 114 -3.55 -1.76 -19.28
CA VAL A 114 -3.58 -2.03 -20.73
C VAL A 114 -2.23 -1.68 -21.38
N GLU A 115 -1.66 -0.50 -21.08
CA GLU A 115 -0.45 -0.01 -21.74
C GLU A 115 0.82 -0.70 -21.22
N GLU A 116 0.92 -0.91 -19.90
CA GLU A 116 2.16 -1.39 -19.26
C GLU A 116 2.13 -2.88 -18.94
N ARG A 117 0.93 -3.47 -18.75
CA ARG A 117 0.76 -4.86 -18.29
C ARG A 117 0.10 -5.78 -19.33
N GLY A 118 -0.25 -5.26 -20.51
CA GLY A 118 -0.79 -6.05 -21.63
C GLY A 118 -2.16 -6.68 -21.38
N ARG A 119 -2.95 -6.13 -20.44
CA ARG A 119 -4.29 -6.67 -20.11
C ARG A 119 -5.35 -6.14 -21.08
N SER A 120 -6.42 -6.91 -21.29
CA SER A 120 -7.58 -6.42 -22.06
C SER A 120 -8.45 -5.50 -21.23
N ARG A 121 -9.13 -4.54 -21.87
CA ARG A 121 -10.04 -3.61 -21.20
C ARG A 121 -11.15 -4.34 -20.46
N GLU A 122 -11.69 -5.37 -21.10
CA GLU A 122 -12.76 -6.22 -20.56
C GLU A 122 -12.29 -6.91 -19.26
N SER A 123 -11.07 -7.45 -19.24
CA SER A 123 -10.52 -8.10 -18.06
C SER A 123 -10.32 -7.14 -16.88
N VAL A 124 -9.89 -5.90 -17.16
CA VAL A 124 -9.70 -4.87 -16.14
C VAL A 124 -11.04 -4.41 -15.57
N THR A 125 -12.05 -4.19 -16.42
CA THR A 125 -13.39 -3.80 -15.98
C THR A 125 -14.05 -4.90 -15.14
N ALA A 126 -13.99 -6.16 -15.60
CA ALA A 126 -14.56 -7.29 -14.87
C ALA A 126 -13.93 -7.41 -13.47
N GLN A 127 -12.60 -7.44 -13.38
CA GLN A 127 -11.89 -7.50 -12.10
C GLN A 127 -12.21 -6.31 -11.19
N PHE A 128 -12.36 -5.11 -11.77
CA PHE A 128 -12.67 -3.92 -10.99
C PHE A 128 -14.05 -4.02 -10.31
N GLU A 129 -15.06 -4.47 -11.05
CA GLU A 129 -16.42 -4.61 -10.51
C GLU A 129 -16.58 -5.82 -9.59
N GLU A 130 -15.95 -6.94 -9.92
CA GLU A 130 -16.09 -8.20 -9.16
C GLU A 130 -15.24 -8.24 -7.90
N THR A 131 -14.10 -7.55 -7.87
CA THR A 131 -13.12 -7.66 -6.77
C THR A 131 -12.79 -6.30 -6.18
N VAL A 132 -12.28 -5.37 -6.98
CA VAL A 132 -11.67 -4.12 -6.47
C VAL A 132 -12.71 -3.23 -5.80
N ARG A 133 -13.86 -2.99 -6.43
CA ARG A 133 -14.92 -2.12 -5.90
C ARG A 133 -15.53 -2.70 -4.62
N PRO A 134 -15.90 -3.99 -4.53
CA PRO A 134 -16.33 -4.60 -3.27
C PRO A 134 -15.28 -4.48 -2.16
N MET A 135 -14.01 -4.80 -2.44
CA MET A 135 -12.94 -4.71 -1.44
C MET A 135 -12.68 -3.28 -1.01
N PHE A 136 -12.78 -2.32 -1.93
CA PHE A 136 -12.68 -0.90 -1.59
C PHE A 136 -13.72 -0.49 -0.57
N HIS A 137 -15.01 -0.72 -0.84
CA HIS A 137 -16.07 -0.31 0.08
C HIS A 137 -16.04 -1.08 1.40
N GLN A 138 -15.63 -2.35 1.38
CA GLN A 138 -15.63 -3.19 2.57
C GLN A 138 -14.41 -2.96 3.47
N PHE A 139 -13.22 -2.80 2.90
CA PHE A 139 -11.96 -2.85 3.66
C PHE A 139 -11.08 -1.62 3.52
N ILE A 140 -11.19 -0.83 2.44
CA ILE A 140 -10.32 0.33 2.20
C ILE A 140 -11.01 1.63 2.67
N GLU A 141 -12.17 1.96 2.13
CA GLU A 141 -12.91 3.19 2.41
C GLU A 141 -13.17 3.43 3.90
N PRO A 142 -13.59 2.44 4.71
CA PRO A 142 -13.81 2.64 6.14
C PRO A 142 -12.55 3.09 6.89
N THR A 143 -11.36 2.72 6.39
CA THR A 143 -10.08 3.05 7.04
C THR A 143 -9.71 4.52 6.92
N ARG A 144 -10.38 5.28 6.04
CA ARG A 144 -10.31 6.75 5.98
C ARG A 144 -10.53 7.40 7.35
N ALA A 145 -11.42 6.82 8.17
CA ALA A 145 -11.69 7.31 9.53
C ALA A 145 -10.48 7.18 10.49
N HIS A 146 -9.41 6.49 10.07
CA HIS A 146 -8.18 6.30 10.83
C HIS A 146 -7.01 7.12 10.29
N ALA A 147 -7.20 7.85 9.18
CA ALA A 147 -6.20 8.76 8.67
C ALA A 147 -6.16 10.06 9.47
N HIS A 148 -4.96 10.60 9.64
CA HIS A 148 -4.77 11.92 10.22
C HIS A 148 -5.12 13.03 9.23
N LEU A 149 -4.84 12.80 7.94
CA LEU A 149 -5.17 13.69 6.84
C LEU A 149 -5.83 12.90 5.70
N THR A 150 -6.85 13.49 5.09
CA THR A 150 -7.39 13.04 3.81
C THR A 150 -6.98 14.04 2.75
N ILE A 151 -6.34 13.56 1.69
CA ILE A 151 -5.89 14.39 0.56
C ILE A 151 -6.59 13.94 -0.71
N SER A 152 -6.92 14.88 -1.61
CA SER A 152 -7.45 14.52 -2.92
C SER A 152 -6.32 14.03 -3.83
N GLY A 153 -6.48 12.87 -4.45
CA GLY A 153 -5.56 12.35 -5.46
C GLY A 153 -5.72 13.00 -6.84
N GLU A 154 -6.55 14.04 -6.94
CA GLU A 154 -6.62 14.97 -8.07
C GLU A 154 -5.93 16.30 -7.77
N GLN A 155 -5.42 16.48 -6.55
CA GLN A 155 -4.71 17.70 -6.14
C GLN A 155 -3.27 17.72 -6.67
N GLU A 156 -2.78 18.92 -6.99
CA GLU A 156 -1.38 19.15 -7.35
C GLU A 156 -0.43 18.68 -6.25
N SER A 157 0.65 18.00 -6.66
CA SER A 157 1.62 17.41 -5.73
C SER A 157 2.27 18.45 -4.81
N SER A 158 2.53 19.66 -5.30
CA SER A 158 3.10 20.75 -4.50
C SER A 158 2.18 21.13 -3.33
N ALA A 159 0.87 21.22 -3.57
CA ALA A 159 -0.10 21.54 -2.53
C ALA A 159 -0.22 20.41 -1.49
N VAL A 160 -0.14 19.14 -1.93
CA VAL A 160 -0.10 17.99 -1.01
C VAL A 160 1.14 18.05 -0.13
N VAL A 161 2.32 18.30 -0.71
CA VAL A 161 3.58 18.40 0.04
C VAL A 161 3.50 19.49 1.10
N THR A 162 2.97 20.68 0.76
CA THR A 162 2.78 21.77 1.73
C THR A 162 1.89 21.33 2.91
N GLN A 163 0.75 20.70 2.65
CA GLN A 163 -0.15 20.24 3.71
C GLN A 163 0.52 19.21 4.63
N VAL A 164 1.30 18.29 4.06
CA VAL A 164 2.04 17.28 4.83
C VAL A 164 3.14 17.94 5.69
N GLN A 165 3.86 18.91 5.14
CA GLN A 165 4.88 19.65 5.89
C GLN A 165 4.26 20.42 7.07
N GLU A 166 3.15 21.12 6.85
CA GLU A 166 2.42 21.84 7.90
C GLU A 166 1.92 20.90 9.01
N GLU A 167 1.43 19.72 8.65
CA GLU A 167 0.99 18.72 9.63
C GLU A 167 2.15 18.13 10.43
N LEU A 168 3.26 17.82 9.76
CA LEU A 168 4.47 17.34 10.44
C LEU A 168 5.06 18.39 11.39
N LEU A 169 5.04 19.68 11.00
CA LEU A 169 5.39 20.80 11.88
C LEU A 169 4.46 20.87 13.09
N ARG A 170 3.15 20.81 12.89
CA ARG A 170 2.15 20.87 13.97
C ARG A 170 2.31 19.73 14.98
N ARG A 171 2.74 18.56 14.51
CA ARG A 171 3.02 17.38 15.34
C ARG A 171 4.40 17.38 16.00
N GLY A 172 5.26 18.35 15.68
CA GLY A 172 6.61 18.44 16.23
C GLY A 172 7.61 17.46 15.61
N HIS A 173 7.32 16.92 14.42
CA HIS A 173 8.24 16.05 13.68
C HIS A 173 9.21 16.82 12.76
N LEU A 174 8.95 18.11 12.52
CA LEU A 174 9.84 19.03 11.81
C LEU A 174 10.22 20.20 12.72
N ALA A 175 11.43 20.72 12.55
CA ALA A 175 11.83 21.99 13.15
C ALA A 175 11.15 23.16 12.41
N PRO A 176 10.77 24.25 13.12
CA PRO A 176 10.12 25.41 12.55
C PRO A 176 10.98 26.18 11.53
#